data_AF-A0AAE4TRD6-F1
#
_entry.id   AF-A0AAE4TRD6-F1
#
_cell.length_a   1.000
_cell.length_b   1.000
_cell.length_c   1.000
_cell.angle_alpha   90.00
_cell.angle_beta   90.00
_cell.angle_gamma   90.00
#
_symmetry.space_group_name_H-M   'P 1'
#
loop_
_entity.id
_entity.type
_entity.pdbx_description
1 polymer ?
#
loop_
_entity_poly.entity_id
_entity_poly.type
_entity_poly.pdbx_seq_one_letter_code
_entity_poly.pdbx_strand_id
1 'polypeptide(L)'
;MSKYPCAAGGVDENGIELTDIPVPVIEGFSFVPRDSKDDAIYHAKLKRLELTQDLIVTETFHIASYECDIQTHEYVLKHSKNKTANNHRLRTLELNQQFIDDHRKKLKGIKQIRNAKVPEFLESDLQKVK
;
A
#
# COMPACT_ATOMS: atom_id res chain seq x y z
N MET A 1 38.27 -0.65 1.64
CA MET A 1 37.67 0.07 0.50
C MET A 1 36.24 0.41 0.88
N SER A 2 35.88 1.71 0.85
CA SER A 2 34.59 2.22 1.32
C SER A 2 33.41 1.64 0.53
N LYS A 3 32.33 1.24 1.22
CA LYS A 3 31.12 0.62 0.65
C LYS A 3 30.13 1.62 0.03
N TYR A 4 30.45 2.91 0.01
CA TYR A 4 29.55 3.97 -0.43
C TYR A 4 30.24 4.82 -1.50
N PRO A 5 29.62 5.06 -2.67
CA PRO A 5 30.12 6.04 -3.62
C PRO A 5 29.91 7.45 -3.02
N CYS A 6 31.00 8.14 -2.72
CA CYS A 6 30.97 9.56 -2.37
C CYS A 6 30.86 10.37 -3.67
N ALA A 7 29.95 11.35 -3.74
CA ALA A 7 30.06 12.40 -4.75
C ALA A 7 31.23 13.29 -4.33
N ALA A 8 32.26 13.44 -5.18
CA ALA A 8 33.43 14.24 -4.84
C ALA A 8 32.99 15.68 -4.50
N GLY A 9 33.17 16.07 -3.24
CA GLY A 9 32.87 17.41 -2.75
C GLY A 9 33.50 18.50 -3.62
N GLY A 10 32.71 19.51 -3.96
CA GLY A 10 33.20 20.77 -4.51
C GLY A 10 33.50 21.76 -3.39
N VAL A 11 34.12 22.88 -3.74
CA VAL A 11 34.21 24.06 -2.86
C VAL A 11 33.13 25.06 -3.24
N ASP A 12 32.52 25.72 -2.25
CA ASP A 12 31.60 26.82 -2.53
C ASP A 12 32.34 28.08 -3.02
N GLU A 13 31.59 29.13 -3.37
CA GLU A 13 32.12 30.42 -3.84
C GLU A 13 33.02 31.15 -2.82
N ASN A 14 33.06 30.70 -1.57
CA ASN A 14 33.90 31.22 -0.49
C ASN A 14 35.07 30.29 -0.14
N GLY A 15 35.26 29.21 -0.89
CA GLY A 15 36.36 28.25 -0.69
C GLY A 15 36.15 27.28 0.48
N ILE A 16 34.91 27.13 0.97
CA ILE A 16 34.59 26.15 2.02
C ILE A 16 34.38 24.79 1.37
N GLU A 17 35.11 23.77 1.83
CA GLU A 17 34.92 22.38 1.41
C GLU A 17 33.50 21.90 1.77
N LEU A 18 32.71 21.56 0.75
CA LEU A 18 31.45 20.86 0.95
C LEU A 18 31.78 19.42 1.35
N THR A 19 31.60 19.10 2.63
CA THR A 19 31.84 17.76 3.16
C THR A 19 30.96 16.73 2.47
N ASP A 20 31.56 15.59 2.12
CA ASP A 20 30.91 14.45 1.46
C ASP A 20 29.62 14.05 2.20
N ILE A 21 28.46 14.35 1.61
CA ILE A 21 27.17 13.86 2.12
C ILE A 21 27.00 12.42 1.64
N PRO A 22 26.92 11.42 2.54
CA PRO A 22 26.67 10.05 2.12
C PRO A 22 25.26 9.96 1.52
N VAL A 23 25.19 9.71 0.22
CA VAL A 23 23.93 9.43 -0.47
C VAL A 23 23.61 7.94 -0.28
N PRO A 24 22.48 7.57 0.35
CA PRO A 24 22.09 6.17 0.45
C PRO A 24 21.85 5.61 -0.96
N VAL A 25 22.52 4.52 -1.29
CA VAL A 25 22.26 3.75 -2.51
C VAL A 25 20.90 3.09 -2.35
N ILE A 26 19.87 3.64 -2.98
CA ILE A 26 18.54 3.03 -3.03
C ILE A 26 18.58 1.94 -4.12
N GLU A 27 18.96 0.72 -3.76
CA GLU A 27 18.83 -0.43 -4.66
C GLU A 27 17.35 -0.70 -4.96
N GLY A 28 17.03 -0.83 -6.25
CA GLY A 28 15.65 -1.07 -6.73
C GLY A 28 14.86 0.17 -7.16
N PHE A 29 15.46 1.37 -7.09
CA PHE A 29 14.84 2.58 -7.66
C PHE A 29 15.24 2.73 -9.14
N SER A 30 14.26 2.61 -10.05
CA SER A 30 14.45 2.91 -11.46
C SER A 30 13.81 4.26 -11.80
N PHE A 31 14.60 5.21 -12.29
CA PHE A 31 14.06 6.43 -12.89
C PHE A 31 13.46 6.08 -14.26
N VAL A 32 12.15 6.28 -14.42
CA VAL A 32 11.51 6.18 -15.73
C VAL A 32 11.49 7.59 -16.31
N PRO A 33 12.40 7.94 -17.24
CA PRO A 33 12.36 9.24 -17.88
C PRO A 33 11.04 9.42 -18.61
N ARG A 34 10.47 10.61 -18.51
CA ARG A 34 9.21 11.01 -19.15
C ARG A 34 9.47 12.26 -19.97
N ASP A 35 8.76 12.38 -21.08
CA ASP A 35 9.04 13.40 -22.10
C ASP A 35 8.69 14.82 -21.61
N SER A 36 7.82 14.92 -20.61
CA SER A 36 7.47 16.20 -19.97
C SER A 36 7.12 16.04 -18.49
N LYS A 37 7.14 17.17 -17.77
CA LYS A 37 6.66 17.26 -16.38
C LYS A 37 5.20 16.85 -16.27
N ASP A 38 4.36 17.22 -17.24
CA ASP A 38 2.93 16.91 -17.22
C ASP A 38 2.64 15.43 -17.50
N ASP A 39 3.49 14.78 -18.30
CA ASP A 39 3.47 13.35 -18.53
C ASP A 39 3.91 12.57 -17.28
N ALA A 40 4.97 13.04 -16.60
CA ALA A 40 5.40 12.47 -15.32
C ALA A 40 4.32 12.58 -14.23
N ILE A 41 3.65 13.73 -14.13
CA ILE A 41 2.55 13.94 -13.18
C ILE A 41 1.37 13.01 -13.50
N TYR A 42 1.00 12.87 -14.78
CA TYR A 42 -0.08 11.99 -15.22
C TYR A 42 0.20 10.53 -14.86
N HIS A 43 1.39 10.02 -15.14
CA HIS A 43 1.76 8.64 -14.83
C HIS A 43 1.89 8.39 -13.32
N ALA A 44 2.44 9.34 -12.55
CA ALA A 44 2.50 9.22 -11.09
C ALA A 44 1.10 9.15 -10.47
N LYS A 45 0.20 10.00 -10.97
CA LYS A 45 -1.23 9.97 -10.67
C LYS A 45 -1.80 8.58 -11.01
N LEU A 46 -1.72 8.14 -12.27
CA LEU A 46 -2.28 6.85 -12.71
C LEU A 46 -1.79 5.69 -11.84
N LYS A 47 -0.48 5.64 -11.56
CA LYS A 47 0.12 4.61 -10.72
C LYS A 47 -0.46 4.59 -9.31
N ARG A 48 -0.76 5.76 -8.75
CA ARG A 48 -1.42 5.86 -7.44
C ARG A 48 -2.84 5.27 -7.48
N LEU A 49 -3.61 5.47 -8.56
CA LEU A 49 -4.93 4.83 -8.70
C LEU A 49 -4.82 3.31 -8.81
N GLU A 50 -3.90 2.81 -9.62
CA GLU A 50 -3.61 1.37 -9.74
C GLU A 50 -3.28 0.76 -8.37
N LEU A 51 -2.31 1.33 -7.65
CA LEU A 51 -1.92 0.84 -6.33
C LEU A 51 -3.10 0.84 -5.35
N THR A 52 -3.96 1.87 -5.37
CA THR A 52 -5.16 1.86 -4.53
C THR A 52 -6.17 0.79 -4.96
N GLN A 53 -6.26 0.44 -6.25
CA GLN A 53 -7.09 -0.67 -6.71
C GLN A 53 -6.57 -1.99 -6.16
N ASP A 54 -5.27 -2.23 -6.27
CA ASP A 54 -4.63 -3.46 -5.80
C ASP A 54 -4.81 -3.63 -4.29
N LEU A 55 -4.68 -2.54 -3.52
CA LEU A 55 -4.96 -2.53 -2.10
C LEU A 55 -6.44 -2.86 -1.80
N ILE A 56 -7.39 -2.27 -2.54
CA ILE A 56 -8.83 -2.60 -2.39
C ILE A 56 -9.08 -4.09 -2.63
N VAL A 57 -8.50 -4.66 -3.68
CA VAL A 57 -8.63 -6.08 -4.02
C VAL A 57 -8.03 -6.95 -2.91
N THR A 58 -6.83 -6.61 -2.44
CA THR A 58 -6.12 -7.34 -1.39
C THR A 58 -6.91 -7.36 -0.09
N GLU A 59 -7.39 -6.21 0.38
CA GLU A 59 -8.18 -6.13 1.61
C GLU A 59 -9.52 -6.86 1.48
N THR A 60 -10.15 -6.82 0.30
CA THR A 60 -11.40 -7.56 0.04
C THR A 60 -11.16 -9.08 0.06
N PHE A 61 -10.03 -9.54 -0.49
CA PHE A 61 -9.64 -10.95 -0.46
C PHE A 61 -9.41 -11.46 0.96
N HIS A 62 -8.72 -10.69 1.81
CA HIS A 62 -8.52 -11.05 3.22
C HIS A 62 -9.84 -11.20 3.97
N ILE A 63 -10.76 -10.26 3.79
CA ILE A 63 -12.10 -10.33 4.41
C ILE A 63 -12.82 -11.62 4.00
N ALA A 64 -12.87 -11.91 2.69
CA ALA A 64 -13.53 -13.10 2.18
C ALA A 64 -12.90 -14.40 2.70
N SER A 65 -11.58 -14.42 2.87
CA SER A 65 -10.86 -15.57 3.43
C SER A 65 -11.26 -15.83 4.89
N TYR A 66 -11.27 -14.80 5.74
CA TYR A 66 -11.70 -14.94 7.13
C TYR A 66 -13.19 -15.28 7.26
N GLU A 67 -14.05 -14.76 6.38
CA GLU A 67 -15.47 -15.12 6.35
C GLU A 67 -15.67 -16.61 6.02
N CYS A 68 -14.86 -17.17 5.11
CA CYS A 68 -14.86 -18.61 4.79
C CYS A 68 -14.39 -19.45 5.99
N ASP A 69 -13.33 -19.03 6.69
CA ASP A 69 -12.85 -19.70 7.90
C ASP A 69 -13.90 -19.70 9.00
N ILE A 70 -14.61 -18.58 9.20
CA ILE A 70 -15.71 -18.47 10.16
C ILE A 70 -16.80 -19.49 9.84
N GLN A 71 -17.28 -19.53 8.61
CA GLN A 71 -18.31 -20.50 8.19
C GLN A 71 -17.89 -21.94 8.44
N THR A 72 -16.61 -22.25 8.15
CA THR A 72 -16.04 -23.59 8.39
C THR A 72 -16.01 -23.93 9.88
N HIS A 73 -15.56 -23.01 10.73
CA HIS A 73 -15.51 -23.23 12.17
C HIS A 73 -16.91 -23.34 12.80
N GLU A 74 -17.87 -22.52 12.37
CA GLU A 74 -19.27 -22.61 12.81
C GLU A 74 -19.91 -23.95 12.42
N TYR A 75 -19.66 -24.42 11.20
CA TYR A 75 -20.13 -25.74 10.76
C TYR A 75 -19.59 -26.85 11.66
N VAL A 76 -18.28 -26.84 11.93
CA VAL A 76 -17.66 -27.88 12.77
C VAL A 76 -18.16 -27.80 14.21
N LEU A 77 -18.35 -26.61 14.77
CA LEU A 77 -18.88 -26.43 16.13
C LEU A 77 -20.28 -27.02 16.30
N LYS A 78 -21.13 -26.91 15.27
CA LYS A 78 -22.49 -27.50 15.27
C LYS A 78 -22.48 -29.04 15.28
N HIS A 79 -21.43 -29.67 14.74
CA HIS A 79 -21.40 -31.12 14.52
C HIS A 79 -20.36 -31.87 15.39
N SER A 80 -19.45 -31.16 16.05
CA SER A 80 -18.38 -31.73 16.88
C SER A 80 -18.77 -31.86 18.35
N LYS A 81 -18.55 -33.04 18.93
CA LYS A 81 -18.69 -33.31 20.37
C LYS A 81 -17.41 -33.06 21.19
N ASN A 82 -16.31 -32.65 20.56
CA ASN A 82 -15.01 -32.46 21.22
C ASN A 82 -14.92 -31.08 21.89
N LYS A 83 -15.12 -31.01 23.21
CA LYS A 83 -15.15 -29.76 23.99
C LYS A 83 -13.86 -28.94 23.90
N THR A 84 -12.68 -29.56 24.02
CA THR A 84 -11.39 -28.84 23.98
C THR A 84 -11.14 -28.22 22.62
N ALA A 85 -11.42 -28.98 21.55
CA ALA A 85 -11.26 -28.49 20.18
C ALA A 85 -12.33 -27.45 19.82
N ASN A 86 -13.48 -27.46 20.49
CA ASN A 86 -14.52 -26.44 20.32
C ASN A 86 -14.13 -25.11 20.98
N ASN A 87 -13.52 -25.11 22.16
CA ASN A 87 -13.02 -23.89 22.81
C ASN A 87 -11.97 -23.16 21.95
N HIS A 88 -11.02 -23.92 21.37
CA HIS A 88 -10.06 -23.34 20.43
C HIS A 88 -10.76 -22.67 19.24
N ARG A 89 -11.75 -23.33 18.64
CA ARG A 89 -12.51 -22.79 17.49
C ARG A 89 -13.31 -21.54 17.83
N LEU A 90 -13.92 -21.48 19.01
CA LEU A 90 -14.61 -20.27 19.48
C LEU A 90 -13.66 -19.07 19.54
N ARG A 91 -12.45 -19.27 20.06
CA ARG A 91 -11.42 -18.22 20.07
C ARG A 91 -10.98 -17.83 18.65
N THR A 92 -10.86 -18.78 17.73
CA THR A 92 -10.55 -18.49 16.32
C THR A 92 -11.65 -17.67 15.65
N LEU A 93 -12.93 -17.94 15.94
CA LEU A 93 -14.05 -17.14 15.45
C LEU A 93 -13.97 -15.69 15.91
N GLU A 94 -13.72 -15.46 17.19
CA GLU A 94 -13.56 -14.11 17.75
C GLU A 94 -12.41 -13.35 17.08
N LEU A 95 -11.26 -14.00 16.90
CA LEU A 95 -10.10 -13.40 16.23
C LEU A 95 -10.37 -13.09 14.77
N ASN A 96 -10.97 -14.02 14.03
CA ASN A 96 -11.30 -13.81 12.62
C ASN A 96 -12.31 -12.66 12.45
N GLN A 97 -13.27 -12.52 13.37
CA GLN A 97 -14.20 -11.39 13.34
C GLN A 97 -13.49 -10.06 13.59
N GLN A 98 -12.55 -10.01 14.55
CA GLN A 98 -11.72 -8.82 14.77
C GLN A 98 -10.89 -8.46 13.54
N PHE A 99 -10.28 -9.45 12.89
CA PHE A 99 -9.51 -9.21 11.66
C PHE A 99 -10.39 -8.68 10.52
N ILE A 100 -11.60 -9.23 10.34
CA ILE A 100 -12.56 -8.73 9.36
C ILE A 100 -12.87 -7.25 9.62
N ASP A 101 -13.12 -6.87 10.87
CA ASP A 101 -13.44 -5.48 11.22
C ASP A 101 -12.26 -4.53 10.95
N ASP A 102 -11.04 -4.96 11.26
CA ASP A 102 -9.81 -4.22 10.95
C ASP A 102 -9.61 -4.03 9.45
N HIS A 103 -9.77 -5.10 8.66
CA HIS A 103 -9.67 -5.04 7.20
C HIS A 103 -10.78 -4.19 6.59
N ARG A 104 -12.01 -4.24 7.11
CA ARG A 104 -13.12 -3.36 6.69
C ARG A 104 -12.80 -1.89 6.98
N LYS A 105 -12.19 -1.59 8.13
CA LYS A 105 -11.76 -0.24 8.48
C LYS A 105 -10.67 0.27 7.53
N LYS A 106 -9.65 -0.56 7.23
CA LYS A 106 -8.61 -0.23 6.23
C LYS A 106 -9.22 0.01 4.85
N LEU A 107 -10.07 -0.90 4.40
CA LEU A 107 -10.75 -0.81 3.11
C LEU A 107 -11.57 0.48 2.98
N LYS A 108 -12.29 0.88 4.04
CA LYS A 108 -13.02 2.15 4.09
C LYS A 108 -12.09 3.35 3.92
N GLY A 109 -10.95 3.36 4.62
CA GLY A 109 -9.93 4.40 4.48
C GLY A 109 -9.36 4.49 3.06
N ILE A 110 -9.02 3.36 2.45
CA ILE A 110 -8.50 3.32 1.07
C ILE A 110 -9.54 3.84 0.08
N LYS A 111 -10.80 3.41 0.20
CA LYS A 111 -11.91 3.88 -0.64
C LYS A 111 -12.15 5.38 -0.51
N GLN A 112 -12.08 5.93 0.70
CA GLN A 112 -12.19 7.37 0.94
C GLN A 112 -11.06 8.16 0.28
N ILE A 113 -9.81 7.72 0.45
CA ILE A 113 -8.65 8.35 -0.21
C ILE A 113 -8.82 8.32 -1.73
N ARG A 114 -9.20 7.17 -2.29
CA ARG A 114 -9.42 7.03 -3.73
C ARG A 114 -10.53 7.96 -4.22
N ASN A 115 -11.69 7.98 -3.56
CA ASN A 115 -12.81 8.82 -3.95
C ASN A 115 -12.50 10.32 -3.86
N ALA A 116 -11.66 10.74 -2.91
CA ALA A 116 -11.19 12.12 -2.83
C ALA A 116 -10.20 12.47 -3.95
N LYS A 117 -9.40 11.49 -4.42
CA LYS A 117 -8.38 11.70 -5.45
C LYS A 117 -8.90 11.56 -6.88
N VAL A 118 -9.89 10.72 -7.15
CA VAL A 118 -10.45 10.55 -8.51
C VAL A 118 -10.93 11.88 -9.14
N PRO A 119 -11.61 12.79 -8.42
CA PRO A 119 -11.97 14.11 -8.97
C PRO A 119 -10.75 14.95 -9.41
N GLU A 120 -9.67 14.96 -8.61
CA GLU A 120 -8.41 15.65 -8.95
C GLU A 120 -7.73 15.11 -10.23
N PHE A 121 -8.14 13.93 -10.68
CA PHE A 121 -7.66 13.31 -11.92
C PHE A 121 -8.55 13.69 -13.09
N LEU A 122 -9.86 13.54 -12.94
CA LEU A 122 -10.85 13.87 -13.97
C LEU A 122 -10.81 15.37 -14.34
N GLU A 123 -10.58 16.26 -13.37
CA GLU A 123 -10.41 17.69 -13.64
C GLU A 123 -9.09 18.00 -14.36
N SER A 124 -8.01 17.27 -14.09
CA SER A 124 -6.73 17.47 -14.79
C SER A 124 -6.74 16.93 -16.23
N ASP A 125 -7.57 15.94 -16.53
CA ASP A 125 -7.73 15.40 -17.88
C ASP A 125 -8.69 16.27 -18.72
N LEU A 126 -9.71 16.89 -18.12
CA LEU A 126 -10.61 17.84 -18.80
C LEU A 126 -9.90 19.12 -19.30
N GLN A 127 -8.79 19.52 -18.67
CA GLN A 127 -7.97 20.63 -19.14
C GLN A 127 -7.06 20.29 -20.31
N LYS A 128 -6.79 19.00 -20.58
CA LYS A 128 -5.93 18.57 -21.70
C LYS A 128 -6.68 18.36 -23.02
N VAL A 129 -8.02 18.43 -23.01
CA VAL A 129 -8.89 18.22 -24.19
C VAL A 129 -9.42 19.55 -24.75
N LYS A 130 -8.84 20.69 -24.38
CA LYS A 130 -9.18 22.01 -24.94
C LYS A 130 -8.04 22.61 -25.74
#